data_AF-A0A554IPL7-F1
#
_entry.id   AF-A0A554IPL7-F1
#
_cell.length_a   1.000
_cell.length_b   1.000
_cell.length_c   1.000
_cell.angle_alpha   90.00
_cell.angle_beta   90.00
_cell.angle_gamma   90.00
#
_symmetry.space_group_name_H-M   'P 1'
#
loop_
_entity.id
_entity.type
_entity.pdbx_description
1 polymer ?
#
loop_
_entity_poly.entity_id
_entity_poly.type
_entity_poly.pdbx_seq_one_letter_code
_entity_poly.pdbx_strand_id
1 'polypeptide(L)' 'MHSALFRMLELFDLTIADPKNRYRLRELCRAREVLCDFLVGDNAYHSTDVSLDHYFLQFVAASKHESILR' A
#
# COMPACT_ATOMS: atom_id res chain seq x y z
N MET A 1 -8.98 13.09 17.56
CA MET A 1 -9.24 11.66 17.28
C MET A 1 -8.88 11.42 15.81
N HIS A 2 -7.76 10.76 15.50
CA HIS A 2 -7.35 10.56 14.10
C HIS A 2 -8.25 9.52 13.42
N SER A 3 -8.75 9.85 12.22
CA SER A 3 -9.59 8.97 11.41
C SER A 3 -8.82 7.72 10.95
N ALA A 4 -9.54 6.70 10.48
CA ALA A 4 -8.93 5.49 9.93
C ALA A 4 -7.99 5.81 8.75
N LEU A 5 -8.37 6.79 7.90
CA LEU A 5 -7.55 7.27 6.79
C LEU A 5 -6.20 7.84 7.27
N PHE A 6 -6.19 8.71 8.27
CA PHE A 6 -4.94 9.30 8.76
C PHE A 6 -4.01 8.24 9.36
N ARG A 7 -4.55 7.27 10.10
CA ARG A 7 -3.74 6.16 10.63
C ARG A 7 -3.17 5.28 9.52
N MET A 8 -3.93 5.05 8.45
CA MET A 8 -3.43 4.31 7.28
C MET A 8 -2.27 5.05 6.62
N LEU A 9 -2.37 6.36 6.41
CA LEU A 9 -1.29 7.18 5.84
C LEU A 9 -0.05 7.19 6.73
N GLU A 10 -0.23 7.36 8.05
CA GLU A 10 0.86 7.27 9.03
C GLU A 10 1.57 5.92 8.95
N LEU A 11 0.81 4.82 8.85
CA LEU A 11 1.38 3.49 8.70
C LEU A 11 2.16 3.32 7.38
N PHE A 12 1.68 3.88 6.27
CA PHE A 12 2.42 3.91 5.01
C PHE A 12 3.74 4.67 5.17
N ASP A 13 3.70 5.86 5.78
CA ASP A 13 4.88 6.70 5.96
C ASP A 13 5.92 6.02 6.86
N LEU A 14 5.49 5.38 7.96
CA LEU A 14 6.35 4.55 8.81
C LEU A 14 6.94 3.35 8.04
N THR A 15 6.13 2.69 7.21
CA THR A 15 6.58 1.53 6.41
C THR A 15 7.60 1.95 5.34
N ILE A 16 7.40 3.09 4.68
CA ILE A 16 8.31 3.66 3.67
C ILE A 16 9.64 4.06 4.34
N ALA A 17 9.58 4.64 5.54
CA ALA A 17 10.76 5.08 6.28
C ALA A 17 11.63 3.94 6.83
N ASP A 18 11.10 2.72 6.96
CA ASP A 18 11.84 1.57 7.47
C ASP A 18 12.98 1.17 6.51
N PRO A 19 14.27 1.20 6.94
CA PRO A 19 15.40 0.86 6.10
C PRO A 19 15.34 -0.53 5.46
N LYS A 20 14.60 -1.47 6.05
CA LYS A 20 14.40 -2.82 5.48
C LYS A 20 13.65 -2.79 4.15
N ASN A 21 12.88 -1.72 3.89
CA ASN A 21 12.02 -1.58 2.72
C ASN A 21 12.65 -0.76 1.60
N ARG A 22 13.93 -0.35 1.72
CA ARG A 22 14.63 0.51 0.74
C ARG A 22 14.58 0.02 -0.70
N TYR A 23 14.46 -1.29 -0.93
CA TYR A 23 14.38 -1.90 -2.25
C TYR A 23 12.97 -2.00 -2.83
N ARG A 24 11.94 -1.65 -2.05
CA ARG A 24 10.52 -1.76 -2.41
C ARG A 24 9.79 -0.42 -2.37
N LEU A 25 10.52 0.69 -2.19
CA LEU A 25 9.95 2.03 -2.02
C LEU A 25 9.05 2.46 -3.17
N ARG A 26 9.43 2.14 -4.42
CA ARG A 26 8.61 2.49 -5.59
C ARG A 26 7.18 1.95 -5.46
N GLU A 27 7.07 0.68 -5.09
CA GLU A 27 5.77 0.02 -5.01
C GLU A 27 4.99 0.42 -3.75
N LEU A 28 5.68 0.66 -2.63
CA LEU A 28 5.06 1.21 -1.42
C LEU A 28 4.48 2.62 -1.67
N CYS A 29 5.22 3.49 -2.35
CA CYS A 29 4.74 4.82 -2.72
C CYS A 29 3.57 4.75 -3.70
N ARG A 30 3.62 3.83 -4.68
CA ARG A 30 2.51 3.62 -5.61
C ARG A 30 1.25 3.13 -4.90
N ALA A 31 1.38 2.16 -4.00
CA ALA A 31 0.25 1.68 -3.21
C ALA A 31 -0.39 2.80 -2.37
N ARG A 32 0.44 3.65 -1.75
CA ARG A 32 -0.03 4.85 -1.03
C ARG A 32 -0.75 5.82 -1.97
N GLU A 33 -0.20 6.08 -3.15
CA GLU A 33 -0.78 6.98 -4.17
C GLU A 33 -2.14 6.47 -4.65
N VAL A 34 -2.24 5.21 -5.06
CA VAL A 34 -3.48 4.59 -5.56
C VAL A 34 -4.60 4.65 -4.51
N LEU A 35 -4.29 4.38 -3.24
CA LEU A 35 -5.27 4.50 -2.16
C LEU A 35 -5.70 5.95 -1.90
N CYS A 36 -4.78 6.91 -2.00
CA CYS A 36 -5.13 8.33 -1.88
C CYS A 36 -6.04 8.78 -3.04
N ASP A 37 -5.71 8.39 -4.27
CA ASP A 37 -6.51 8.69 -5.45
C ASP A 37 -7.92 8.10 -5.33
N PHE A 38 -8.05 6.86 -4.87
CA PHE A 38 -9.34 6.19 -4.72
C PHE A 38 -10.20 6.73 -3.57
N LEU A 39 -9.61 7.03 -2.40
CA LEU A 39 -10.38 7.40 -1.20
C LEU A 39 -10.64 8.90 -1.07
N VAL A 40 -9.78 9.75 -1.65
CA VAL A 40 -9.80 11.20 -1.44
C VAL A 40 -9.71 11.98 -2.75
N GLY A 41 -9.03 11.42 -3.75
CA GLY A 41 -8.85 12.05 -5.06
C GLY A 41 -10.03 11.85 -6.01
N ASP A 42 -9.79 12.16 -7.27
CA ASP A 42 -10.78 12.07 -8.36
C ASP A 42 -10.93 10.64 -8.92
N ASN A 43 -10.27 9.66 -8.30
CA ASN A 43 -10.15 8.28 -8.80
C ASN A 43 -9.66 8.26 -10.27
N ALA A 44 -8.57 8.99 -10.54
CA ALA A 44 -7.98 9.12 -11.87
C ALA A 44 -7.49 7.77 -12.43
N TYR A 45 -7.16 6.81 -11.55
CA TYR A 45 -6.81 5.44 -11.95
C TYR A 45 -8.03 4.54 -12.23
N HIS A 46 -9.25 5.07 -12.05
CA HIS A 46 -10.50 4.31 -12.19
C HIS A 46 -10.51 3.02 -11.36
N SER A 47 -9.92 3.10 -10.16
CA SER A 47 -9.88 1.99 -9.22
C SER A 47 -11.29 1.65 -8.73
N THR A 48 -11.52 0.35 -8.55
CA THR A 48 -12.66 -0.24 -7.86
C THR A 48 -12.17 -1.04 -6.65
N ASP A 49 -13.08 -1.33 -5.71
CA ASP A 49 -12.84 -2.27 -4.61
C ASP A 49 -12.24 -3.60 -5.10
N VAL A 50 -12.81 -4.20 -6.15
CA VAL A 50 -12.31 -5.44 -6.75
C VAL A 50 -10.90 -5.28 -7.33
N SER A 51 -10.62 -4.15 -7.99
CA SER A 51 -9.29 -3.90 -8.57
C SER A 51 -8.22 -3.71 -7.48
N LEU A 52 -8.58 -3.07 -6.37
CA LEU A 52 -7.70 -2.88 -5.23
C LEU A 52 -7.44 -4.21 -4.53
N ASP A 53 -8.47 -5.03 -4.32
CA ASP A 53 -8.31 -6.38 -3.78
C ASP A 53 -7.31 -7.20 -4.61
N HIS A 54 -7.46 -7.20 -5.94
CA HIS A 54 -6.52 -7.89 -6.83
C HIS A 54 -5.10 -7.32 -6.76
N TYR A 55 -4.96 -6.00 -6.73
CA TYR A 55 -3.66 -5.33 -6.62
C TYR A 55 -2.96 -5.69 -5.31
N PHE A 56 -3.67 -5.64 -4.18
CA PHE A 56 -3.09 -5.92 -2.86
C PHE A 56 -2.86 -7.41 -2.59
N LEU A 57 -3.66 -8.30 -3.18
CA LEU A 57 -3.50 -9.75 -3.03
C LEU A 57 -2.12 -10.24 -3.51
N GLN A 58 -1.55 -9.59 -4.52
CA GLN A 58 -0.21 -9.92 -5.02
C GLN A 58 0.88 -9.71 -3.95
N PHE A 59 0.73 -8.70 -3.09
CA PHE A 59 1.67 -8.48 -1.98
C PHE A 59 1.52 -9.51 -0.87
N VAL A 60 0.29 -9.98 -0.59
CA VAL A 60 0.06 -11.06 0.37
C VAL A 60 0.71 -12.35 -0.10
N ALA A 61 0.56 -12.70 -1.37
CA ALA A 61 1.22 -13.87 -1.96
C ALA A 61 2.75 -13.77 -1.86
N ALA A 62 3.32 -12.62 -2.22
CA ALA A 62 4.77 -12.39 -2.13
C ALA A 62 5.30 -12.45 -0.69
N SER A 63 4.57 -11.91 0.29
CA SER A 63 4.96 -11.93 1.70
C SER A 63 5.03 -13.35 2.28
N LYS A 64 4.19 -14.28 1.81
CA LYS A 64 4.21 -15.68 2.25
C LYS A 64 5.43 -16.43 1.74
N HIS A 65 5.91 -16.11 0.54
CA HIS A 65 7.13 -16.69 -0.01
C HIS A 65 8.39 -16.19 0.70
N GLU A 66 8.43 -14.91 1.12
CA GLU A 66 9.59 -14.36 1.83
C GLU A 66 9.77 -14.96 3.24
N SER A 67 8.67 -15.41 3.87
CA SER A 67 8.69 -16.10 5.18
C SER A 67 9.33 -17.49 5.14
N ILE A 68 9.48 -18.11 3.96
CA ILE A 68 10.09 -19.44 3.81
C ILE A 68 11.61 -19.32 3.56
N LEU A 69 12.09 -18.12 3.22
CA LEU A 69 13.47 -17.84 2.83
C LEU A 69 14.27 -17.04 3.88
N ARG A 70 13.68 -16.76 5.06
CA ARG A 70 14.35 -16.07 6.18
C ARG A 70 14.57 -17.00 7.35
#